data_AF-A0AAW1T5Z5-F1
#
_entry.id   AF-A0AAW1T5Z5-F1
#
_cell.length_a   1.000
_cell.length_b   1.000
_cell.length_c   1.000
_cell.angle_alpha   90.00
_cell.angle_beta   90.00
_cell.angle_gamma   90.00
#
_symmetry.space_group_name_H-M   'P 1'
#
loop_
_entity.id
_entity.type
_entity.pdbx_description
1 polymer ?
#
loop_
_entity_poly.entity_id
_entity_poly.type
_entity_poly.pdbx_seq_one_letter_code
_entity_poly.pdbx_strand_id
1 'polypeptide(L)' 'MEDLNPTSETVIKGAYACTQLSKAQPGDRFQLERLGYFCVDSDSSSSNMVINRTCTLRESASSKAVSKK' A
#
# COMPACT_ATOMS: atom_id res chain seq x y z
N MET A 1 -11.31 -18.33 13.94
CA MET A 1 -11.49 -17.16 13.05
C MET A 1 -11.27 -15.83 13.79
N GLU A 2 -11.10 -15.85 15.13
CA GLU A 2 -10.94 -14.65 15.96
C GLU A 2 -9.57 -13.96 15.83
N ASP A 3 -8.55 -14.64 15.30
CA ASP A 3 -7.18 -14.10 15.14
C ASP A 3 -6.94 -13.35 13.82
N LEU A 4 -7.97 -13.16 12.99
CA LEU A 4 -7.82 -12.42 11.74
C LEU A 4 -7.72 -10.92 12.04
N ASN A 5 -6.71 -10.26 11.50
CA ASN A 5 -6.56 -8.82 11.64
C ASN A 5 -7.63 -8.10 10.80
N PRO A 6 -8.59 -7.38 11.40
CA PRO A 6 -9.62 -6.65 10.64
C PRO A 6 -9.05 -5.44 9.89
N THR A 7 -7.86 -4.96 10.23
CA THR A 7 -7.20 -3.82 9.59
C THR A 7 -6.00 -4.26 8.74
N SER A 8 -5.99 -5.50 8.24
CA SER A 8 -4.93 -6.00 7.37
C SER A 8 -4.85 -5.26 6.05
N GLU A 9 -5.97 -4.70 5.59
CA GLU A 9 -6.10 -4.02 4.32
C GLU A 9 -6.78 -2.66 4.48
N THR A 10 -6.34 -1.67 3.72
CA THR A 10 -6.97 -0.36 3.65
C THR A 10 -6.89 0.13 2.21
N VAL A 11 -8.05 0.36 1.59
CA VAL A 11 -8.14 0.79 0.20
C VAL A 11 -8.30 2.31 0.14
N ILE A 12 -7.36 2.98 -0.52
CA ILE A 12 -7.39 4.43 -0.73
C ILE A 12 -7.77 4.68 -2.19
N LYS A 13 -8.95 5.28 -2.42
CA LYS A 13 -9.43 5.63 -3.76
C LYS A 13 -9.11 7.08 -4.09
N GLY A 14 -8.83 7.37 -5.36
CA GLY A 14 -8.56 8.75 -5.82
C GLY A 14 -7.25 9.35 -5.30
N ALA A 15 -6.24 8.51 -5.03
CA ALA A 15 -4.94 8.98 -4.60
C ALA A 15 -4.21 9.72 -5.73
N TYR A 16 -3.51 10.81 -5.37
CA TYR A 16 -2.64 11.52 -6.28
C TYR A 16 -1.23 10.95 -6.22
N ALA A 17 -0.59 10.84 -7.38
CA ALA A 17 0.75 10.31 -7.52
C ALA A 17 1.55 11.10 -8.56
N CYS A 18 2.87 10.91 -8.57
CA CYS A 18 3.73 11.54 -9.55
C CYS A 18 3.45 11.04 -10.97
N THR A 19 3.59 11.92 -11.95
CA THR A 19 3.36 11.60 -13.38
C THR A 19 4.26 10.47 -13.90
N GLN A 20 5.41 10.21 -13.27
CA GLN A 20 6.29 9.10 -13.63
C GLN A 20 5.63 7.72 -13.47
N LEU A 21 4.69 7.59 -12.52
CA LEU A 21 3.94 6.35 -12.31
C LEU A 21 2.99 6.01 -13.47
N SER A 22 2.64 6.98 -14.32
CA SER A 22 1.78 6.75 -15.50
C SER A 22 2.34 5.74 -16.51
N LYS A 23 3.66 5.50 -16.50
CA LYS A 23 4.34 4.56 -17.40
C LYS A 23 4.68 3.23 -16.73
N ALA A 24 4.40 3.10 -15.44
CA ALA A 24 4.77 1.92 -14.68
C ALA A 24 4.00 0.68 -15.15
N GLN A 25 4.68 -0.46 -15.20
CA GLN A 25 4.12 -1.74 -15.58
C GLN A 25 3.83 -2.58 -14.34
N PRO A 26 2.89 -3.55 -14.43
CA PRO A 26 2.68 -4.53 -13.36
C PRO A 26 3.99 -5.18 -12.92
N GLY A 27 4.22 -5.22 -11.60
CA GLY A 27 5.46 -5.73 -11.01
C GLY A 27 6.58 -4.70 -10.80
N ASP A 28 6.45 -3.48 -11.35
CA ASP A 28 7.39 -2.40 -11.05
C ASP A 28 7.30 -1.98 -9.59
N ARG A 29 8.46 -1.67 -9.00
CA ARG A 29 8.61 -1.34 -7.57
C ARG A 29 9.12 0.08 -7.39
N PHE A 30 8.53 0.79 -6.43
CA PHE A 30 8.83 2.19 -6.16
C PHE A 30 8.92 2.45 -4.65
N GLN A 31 9.79 3.38 -4.27
CA GLN A 31 9.73 3.99 -2.96
C GLN A 31 8.95 5.29 -3.08
N LEU A 32 7.77 5.36 -2.45
CA LEU A 32 7.07 6.63 -2.30
C LEU A 32 7.64 7.34 -1.07
N GLU A 33 8.11 8.57 -1.28
CA GLU A 33 8.80 9.34 -0.25
C GLU A 33 7.94 9.46 1.01
N ARG A 34 8.55 9.13 2.15
CA ARG A 34 7.94 9.17 3.49
C ARG A 34 6.74 8.25 3.72
N LEU A 35 6.30 7.49 2.71
CA LEU A 35 5.15 6.59 2.79
C LEU A 35 5.56 5.12 2.92
N GLY A 36 6.46 4.64 2.07
CA GLY A 36 6.81 3.21 2.03
C GLY A 36 7.30 2.74 0.67
N TYR A 37 7.46 1.44 0.58
CA TYR A 37 7.74 0.74 -0.67
C TYR A 37 6.44 0.16 -1.23
N PHE A 38 6.26 0.32 -2.53
CA PHE A 38 5.05 -0.04 -3.25
C PHE A 38 5.40 -0.82 -4.52
N CYS A 39 4.47 -1.65 -4.96
CA CYS A 39 4.53 -2.39 -6.22
C CYS A 39 3.25 -2.14 -7.02
N VAL A 40 3.37 -2.05 -8.34
CA VAL A 40 2.21 -2.04 -9.24
C VAL A 40 1.59 -3.43 -9.27
N ASP A 41 0.29 -3.50 -9.02
CA ASP A 41 -0.44 -4.76 -8.99
C ASP A 41 -0.72 -5.28 -10.41
N SER A 42 -0.87 -6.61 -10.57
CA SER A 42 -1.31 -7.26 -11.80
C SER A 42 -2.70 -6.80 -12.27
N ASP A 43 -3.54 -6.37 -11.34
CA ASP A 43 -4.88 -5.86 -11.63
C ASP A 43 -4.86 -4.41 -12.15
N SER A 44 -3.66 -3.81 -12.28
CA SER A 44 -3.49 -2.48 -12.86
C SER A 44 -3.77 -2.48 -14.36
N SER A 45 -4.50 -1.46 -14.80
CA SER A 45 -4.79 -1.20 -16.21
C SER A 45 -4.40 0.23 -16.59
N SER A 46 -4.39 0.54 -17.88
CA SER A 46 -4.07 1.88 -18.38
C SER A 46 -5.04 2.96 -17.90
N SER A 47 -6.28 2.61 -17.56
CA SER A 47 -7.30 3.53 -17.04
C SER A 47 -7.35 3.55 -15.51
N ASN A 48 -7.00 2.45 -14.85
CA ASN A 48 -7.06 2.30 -13.39
C ASN A 48 -5.77 1.67 -12.88
N MET A 49 -4.89 2.52 -12.33
CA MET A 49 -3.64 2.08 -11.74
C MET A 49 -3.85 1.64 -10.29
N VAL A 50 -3.36 0.46 -9.93
CA VAL A 50 -3.43 -0.10 -8.57
C VAL A 50 -2.02 -0.31 -8.05
N ILE A 51 -1.72 0.29 -6.90
CA ILE A 51 -0.41 0.13 -6.25
C ILE A 51 -0.58 -0.42 -4.85
N ASN A 52 0.10 -1.53 -4.59
CA ASN A 52 0.06 -2.23 -3.31
C ASN A 52 1.29 -1.90 -2.49
N ARG A 53 1.10 -1.67 -1.19
CA ARG A 53 2.19 -1.37 -0.26
C ARG A 53 2.90 -2.66 0.12
N THR A 54 4.17 -2.80 -0.28
CA THR A 54 5.01 -3.95 0.05
C THR A 54 5.47 -3.90 1.50
N CYS A 55 6.04 -2.76 1.93
CA CYS A 55 6.50 -2.58 3.30
C CYS A 55 6.57 -1.09 3.68
N THR A 56 6.56 -0.83 4.99
CA THR A 56 6.77 0.52 5.54
C THR A 56 8.26 0.89 5.54
N LEU A 57 8.58 2.19 5.50
CA LEU A 57 9.98 2.66 5.47
C LEU A 57 10.79 2.28 6.71
N ARG A 58 10.10 2.14 7.83
CA ARG A 58 10.66 1.64 9.08
C ARG A 58 9.65 0.71 9.71
N GLU A 59 10.17 -0.18 10.55
CA GLU A 59 9.34 -0.96 11.44
C GLU A 59 8.57 0.00 12.36
N SER A 60 7.26 -0.17 12.45
CA SER A 60 6.49 0.56 13.47
C SER A 60 6.92 0.02 14.82
N ALA A 61 7.47 0.89 15.68
CA ALA A 61 7.60 0.58 17.08
C ALA A 61 6.21 0.17 17.59
N SER A 62 6.14 -0.99 18.25
CA SER A 62 4.95 -1.67 18.74
C SER A 62 4.05 -0.77 19.59
N SER A 63 3.28 0.08 18.92
CA SER A 63 2.34 1.00 19.56
C SER A 63 1.08 0.19 19.81
N LYS A 64 0.99 -0.36 21.02
CA LYS A 64 -0.15 -1.09 21.57
C LYS A 64 -1.47 -0.39 21.23
N ALA A 65 -2.41 -1.12 20.63
CA ALA A 65 -3.84 -0.83 20.75
C ALA A 65 -4.68 -2.05 20.35
N VAL A 66 -4.95 -2.94 21.30
CA VAL A 66 -6.27 -3.59 21.37
C VAL A 66 -6.70 -3.50 22.83
N SER A 67 -7.44 -2.44 23.16
CA SER A 67 -8.25 -2.41 24.37
C SER A 67 -9.32 -3.48 24.22
N LYS A 68 -9.11 -4.64 24.85
CA LYS A 68 -10.18 -5.61 25.09
C LYS A 68 -11.15 -5.00 26.12
N LYS A 69 -12.43 -4.93 25.76
CA LYS A 69 -13.54 -4.79 26.71
C LYS A 69 -14.29 -6.12 26.74
#